data_AF-A0A961V941-F1
#
_entry.id   AF-A0A961V941-F1
#
_cell.length_a   1.000
_cell.length_b   1.000
_cell.length_c   1.000
_cell.angle_alpha   90.00
_cell.angle_beta   90.00
_cell.angle_gamma   90.00
#
_symmetry.space_group_name_H-M   'P 1'
#
loop_
_entity.id
_entity.type
_entity.pdbx_description
1 polymer ?
#
loop_
_entity_poly.entity_id
_entity_poly.type
_entity_poly.pdbx_seq_one_letter_code
_entity_poly.pdbx_strand_id
1 'polypeptide(L)'
;LYIAQPPLFKVKRGQSEQYLKDEHAMEDYLVDGGLDSASLVLADGETRTGADLHAVVESALRVRSLIDGLHSRYNRTVVEQAAIAGALNVERVADRDHAETAAAYVARRLDRIAEEWEKGWEGEVREDGAFVFSRTVRGVREAHVLDTNLIGSVDARRIDEHAAGLQEIYEKPAVLHRKDTETEVFGPSDLLDAVFSAGRKGISVQRYKGLGEMNAEQLWETTLDPNARTLLQVKVNEIDEAESIFSRLMGDVVEPRREFIQDNALSVANLDV
;
A
#
# COMPACT_ATOMS: atom_id res chain seq x y z
N LEU A 1 1.90 33.35 -11.48
CA LEU A 1 0.50 32.90 -11.27
C LEU A 1 0.51 31.95 -10.07
N TYR A 2 -0.46 32.04 -9.18
CA TYR A 2 -0.58 31.12 -8.03
C TYR A 2 -1.95 30.47 -8.05
N ILE A 3 -2.01 29.20 -7.68
CA ILE A 3 -3.24 28.41 -7.59
C ILE A 3 -3.44 28.01 -6.12
N ALA A 4 -4.64 28.24 -5.58
CA ALA A 4 -4.96 27.81 -4.22
C ALA A 4 -5.05 26.29 -4.12
N GLN A 5 -4.65 25.74 -2.97
CA GLN A 5 -4.70 24.31 -2.68
C GLN A 5 -5.64 24.08 -1.48
N PRO A 6 -6.96 24.02 -1.72
CA PRO A 6 -7.93 23.71 -0.66
C PRO A 6 -7.72 22.27 -0.14
N PRO A 7 -8.17 21.97 1.09
CA PRO A 7 -8.03 20.64 1.64
C PRO A 7 -8.93 19.61 0.95
N LEU A 8 -8.44 18.39 0.79
CA LEU A 8 -9.20 17.27 0.23
C LEU A 8 -10.14 16.64 1.27
N PHE A 9 -9.74 16.65 2.54
CA PHE A 9 -10.51 16.04 3.62
C PHE A 9 -10.69 16.97 4.82
N LYS A 10 -11.82 16.77 5.51
CA LYS A 10 -12.03 17.20 6.89
C LYS A 10 -12.23 15.96 7.75
N VAL A 11 -11.40 15.81 8.77
CA VAL A 11 -11.48 14.71 9.74
C VAL A 11 -11.91 15.25 11.10
N LYS A 12 -12.84 14.57 11.75
CA LYS A 12 -13.35 14.91 13.07
C LYS A 12 -13.21 13.72 14.03
N ARG A 13 -12.57 13.93 15.18
CA ARG A 13 -12.46 12.96 16.27
C ARG A 13 -12.92 13.61 17.57
N GLY A 14 -14.11 13.25 18.03
CA GLY A 14 -14.76 13.92 19.16
C GLY A 14 -15.02 15.40 18.89
N GLN A 15 -14.40 16.28 19.66
CA GLN A 15 -14.49 17.74 19.49
C GLN A 15 -13.36 18.33 18.62
N SER A 16 -12.33 17.54 18.30
CA SER A 16 -11.22 17.98 17.46
C SER A 16 -11.59 17.81 15.98
N GLU A 17 -11.33 18.84 15.18
CA GLU A 17 -11.50 18.86 13.73
C GLU A 17 -10.18 19.26 13.08
N GLN A 18 -9.82 18.60 11.98
CA GLN A 18 -8.59 18.87 11.24
C GLN A 18 -8.85 18.78 9.74
N TYR A 19 -8.18 19.66 8.98
CA TYR A 19 -8.21 19.68 7.53
C TYR A 19 -6.97 19.01 6.97
N LEU A 20 -7.14 18.06 6.06
CA LEU A 20 -6.05 17.32 5.43
C LEU A 20 -6.02 17.64 3.94
N LYS A 21 -4.83 17.99 3.45
CA LYS A 21 -4.63 18.54 2.11
C LYS A 21 -4.78 17.50 1.00
N ASP A 22 -4.33 16.27 1.23
CA ASP A 22 -4.22 15.20 0.24
C ASP A 22 -4.39 13.82 0.89
N GLU A 23 -4.33 12.77 0.07
CA GLU A 23 -4.42 11.38 0.53
C GLU A 23 -3.26 10.98 1.45
N HIS A 24 -2.06 11.50 1.19
CA HIS A 24 -0.89 11.20 2.03
C HIS A 24 -1.08 11.72 3.45
N ALA A 25 -1.55 12.96 3.61
CA ALA A 25 -1.89 13.51 4.92
C ALA A 25 -3.02 12.74 5.62
N MET A 26 -3.97 12.17 4.85
CA MET A 26 -4.99 11.26 5.40
C MET A 26 -4.37 9.96 5.89
N GLU A 27 -3.43 9.39 5.13
CA GLU A 27 -2.72 8.17 5.51
C GLU A 27 -1.89 8.38 6.79
N ASP A 28 -1.08 9.45 6.85
CA ASP A 28 -0.30 9.83 8.04
C ASP A 28 -1.19 10.02 9.27
N TYR A 29 -2.32 10.73 9.12
CA TYR A 29 -3.29 10.91 10.20
C TYR A 29 -3.85 9.59 10.72
N LEU A 30 -4.12 8.63 9.83
CA LEU A 30 -4.57 7.29 10.20
C LEU A 30 -3.47 6.48 10.89
N VAL A 31 -2.22 6.59 10.43
CA VAL A 31 -1.05 5.97 11.09
C VAL A 31 -0.91 6.49 12.51
N ASP A 32 -0.85 7.81 12.70
CA ASP A 32 -0.68 8.43 14.02
C ASP A 32 -1.79 8.01 14.98
N GLY A 33 -3.05 8.06 14.53
CA GLY A 33 -4.19 7.62 15.33
C GLY A 33 -4.22 6.12 15.59
N GLY A 34 -3.69 5.32 14.67
CA GLY A 34 -3.57 3.87 14.78
C GLY A 34 -2.48 3.44 15.76
N LEU A 35 -1.37 4.17 15.77
CA LEU A 35 -0.21 3.93 16.62
C LEU A 35 -0.35 4.51 18.03
N ASP A 36 -1.32 5.40 18.27
CA ASP A 36 -1.63 5.86 19.62
C ASP A 36 -1.90 4.68 20.57
N SER A 37 -1.07 4.60 21.61
CA SER A 37 -1.09 3.54 22.63
C SER A 37 -0.94 2.12 22.04
N ALA A 38 -0.17 1.98 20.95
CA ALA A 38 0.15 0.70 20.33
C ALA A 38 1.60 0.26 20.62
N SER A 39 1.82 -1.04 20.65
CA SER A 39 3.13 -1.68 20.73
C SER A 39 3.15 -2.94 19.88
N LEU A 40 4.25 -3.18 19.17
CA LEU A 40 4.45 -4.40 18.39
C LEU A 40 5.45 -5.30 19.12
N VAL A 41 5.03 -6.49 19.49
CA VAL A 41 5.87 -7.52 20.11
C VAL A 41 6.32 -8.49 19.03
N LEU A 42 7.63 -8.57 18.82
CA LEU A 42 8.25 -9.49 17.88
C LEU A 42 8.37 -10.90 18.48
N ALA A 43 8.65 -11.88 17.64
CA ALA A 43 8.69 -13.28 18.06
C ALA A 43 9.86 -13.66 18.98
N ASP A 44 10.89 -12.80 19.07
CA ASP A 44 11.99 -12.93 20.03
C ASP A 44 11.70 -12.25 21.38
N GLY A 45 10.55 -11.58 21.50
CA GLY A 45 10.11 -10.83 22.68
C GLY A 45 10.50 -9.35 22.66
N GLU A 46 11.23 -8.86 21.66
CA GLU A 46 11.48 -7.43 21.48
C GLU A 46 10.15 -6.68 21.32
N THR A 47 10.00 -5.54 22.00
CA THR A 47 8.80 -4.71 21.90
C THR A 47 9.13 -3.35 21.30
N ARG A 48 8.54 -3.04 20.15
CA ARG A 48 8.68 -1.76 19.46
C ARG A 48 7.52 -0.83 19.78
N THR A 49 7.85 0.41 20.15
CA THR A 49 6.87 1.45 20.51
C THR A 49 7.32 2.80 19.96
N GLY A 50 6.41 3.78 19.94
CA GLY A 50 6.74 5.15 19.56
C GLY A 50 7.43 5.24 18.19
N ALA A 51 8.61 5.86 18.16
CA ALA A 51 9.38 6.08 16.93
C ALA A 51 9.82 4.77 16.24
N ASP A 52 10.16 3.73 17.00
CA ASP A 52 10.59 2.45 16.42
C ASP A 52 9.42 1.75 15.74
N LEU A 53 8.22 1.79 16.33
CA LEU A 53 7.01 1.27 15.72
C LEU A 53 6.61 2.09 14.49
N HIS A 54 6.77 3.42 14.55
CA HIS A 54 6.54 4.29 13.39
C HIS A 54 7.45 3.91 12.22
N ALA A 55 8.74 3.69 12.47
CA ALA A 55 9.69 3.27 11.44
C ALA A 55 9.32 1.91 10.81
N VAL A 56 8.79 0.98 11.60
CA VAL A 56 8.26 -0.30 11.10
C VAL A 56 7.06 -0.08 10.18
N VAL A 57 6.10 0.76 10.58
CA VAL A 57 4.93 1.08 9.75
C VAL A 57 5.33 1.78 8.46
N GLU A 58 6.24 2.74 8.49
CA GLU A 58 6.75 3.38 7.28
C GLU A 58 7.43 2.38 6.34
N SER A 59 8.19 1.43 6.90
CA SER A 59 8.79 0.36 6.10
C SER A 59 7.72 -0.53 5.48
N ALA A 60 6.66 -0.85 6.23
CA ALA A 60 5.53 -1.61 5.72
C ALA A 60 4.81 -0.85 4.59
N LEU A 61 4.58 0.46 4.73
CA LEU A 61 3.96 1.30 3.70
C LEU A 61 4.76 1.26 2.39
N ARG A 62 6.08 1.39 2.47
CA ARG A 62 6.97 1.30 1.30
C ARG A 62 6.84 -0.05 0.61
N VAL A 63 6.90 -1.14 1.37
CA VAL A 63 6.79 -2.50 0.81
C VAL A 63 5.41 -2.73 0.19
N ARG A 64 4.32 -2.35 0.86
CA ARG A 64 2.96 -2.48 0.31
C ARG A 64 2.80 -1.68 -0.99
N SER A 65 3.32 -0.46 -1.03
CA SER A 65 3.28 0.37 -2.25
C SER A 65 4.04 -0.27 -3.42
N LEU A 66 5.18 -0.91 -3.17
CA LEU A 66 5.92 -1.64 -4.21
C LEU A 66 5.14 -2.86 -4.71
N ILE A 67 4.51 -3.61 -3.79
CA ILE A 67 3.70 -4.79 -4.11
C ILE A 67 2.43 -4.40 -4.88
N ASP A 68 1.77 -3.31 -4.49
CA ASP A 68 0.56 -2.80 -5.17
C ASP A 68 0.86 -2.26 -6.57
N GLY A 69 2.08 -1.78 -6.80
CA GLY A 69 2.57 -1.36 -8.11
C GLY A 69 2.81 -2.51 -9.09
N LEU A 70 2.82 -3.76 -8.64
CA LEU A 70 2.98 -4.92 -9.52
C LEU A 70 1.72 -5.14 -10.37
N HIS A 71 1.93 -5.73 -11.55
CA HIS A 71 0.83 -6.05 -12.46
C HIS A 71 -0.25 -6.89 -11.76
N SER A 72 -1.52 -6.56 -12.01
CA SER A 72 -2.67 -7.09 -11.26
C SER A 72 -2.86 -8.61 -11.31
N ARG A 73 -2.20 -9.28 -12.25
CA ARG A 73 -2.13 -10.74 -12.38
C ARG A 73 -1.44 -11.44 -11.21
N TYR A 74 -0.54 -10.75 -10.50
CA TYR A 74 0.17 -11.34 -9.36
C TYR A 74 -0.64 -11.17 -8.09
N ASN A 75 -0.75 -12.25 -7.32
CA ASN A 75 -1.43 -12.21 -6.04
C ASN A 75 -0.53 -11.51 -5.00
N ARG A 76 -1.04 -10.45 -4.36
CA ARG A 76 -0.26 -9.57 -3.47
C ARG A 76 0.18 -10.31 -2.23
N THR A 77 -0.71 -11.11 -1.66
CA THR A 77 -0.42 -11.95 -0.49
C THR A 77 0.69 -12.95 -0.79
N VAL A 78 0.65 -13.62 -1.95
CA VAL A 78 1.71 -14.55 -2.36
C VAL A 78 3.04 -13.84 -2.57
N VAL A 79 3.04 -12.68 -3.23
CA VAL A 79 4.25 -11.86 -3.41
C VAL A 79 4.81 -11.40 -2.07
N GLU A 80 3.97 -10.94 -1.15
CA GLU A 80 4.40 -10.48 0.18
C GLU A 80 5.07 -11.61 0.96
N GLN A 81 4.45 -12.80 1.00
CA GLN A 81 5.04 -13.95 1.69
C GLN A 81 6.32 -14.46 1.02
N ALA A 82 6.42 -14.34 -0.32
CA ALA A 82 7.66 -14.60 -1.06
C ALA A 82 8.75 -13.56 -0.75
N ALA A 83 8.39 -12.28 -0.59
CA ALA A 83 9.30 -11.21 -0.20
C ALA A 83 9.89 -11.45 1.18
N ILE A 84 9.05 -11.81 2.16
CA ILE A 84 9.51 -12.16 3.52
C ILE A 84 10.42 -13.40 3.47
N ALA A 85 10.14 -14.37 2.61
CA ALA A 85 11.01 -15.54 2.43
C ALA A 85 12.32 -15.25 1.66
N GLY A 86 12.49 -14.03 1.11
CA GLY A 86 13.64 -13.70 0.26
C GLY A 86 13.64 -14.43 -1.09
N ALA A 87 12.47 -14.87 -1.57
CA ALA A 87 12.29 -15.66 -2.79
C ALA A 87 12.14 -14.80 -4.06
N LEU A 88 12.23 -13.47 -3.96
CA LEU A 88 12.14 -12.53 -5.08
C LEU A 88 13.51 -12.11 -5.63
N ASN A 89 14.55 -12.90 -5.36
CA ASN A 89 15.91 -12.64 -5.78
C ASN A 89 16.46 -13.78 -6.64
N VAL A 90 16.75 -13.47 -7.92
CA VAL A 90 17.29 -14.41 -8.90
C VAL A 90 18.56 -15.13 -8.41
N GLU A 91 19.45 -14.44 -7.71
CA GLU A 91 20.71 -15.02 -7.23
C GLU A 91 20.47 -16.03 -6.10
N ARG A 92 19.50 -15.76 -5.22
CA ARG A 92 19.15 -16.66 -4.11
C ARG A 92 18.39 -17.91 -4.57
N VAL A 93 17.71 -17.84 -5.71
CA VAL A 93 16.90 -18.94 -6.26
C VAL A 93 17.53 -19.57 -7.52
N ALA A 94 18.79 -19.27 -7.80
CA ALA A 94 19.53 -19.83 -8.93
C ALA A 94 19.82 -21.33 -8.76
N ASP A 95 19.99 -21.78 -7.52
CA ASP A 95 20.15 -23.19 -7.18
C ASP A 95 18.78 -23.84 -6.96
N ARG A 96 18.56 -25.01 -7.58
CA ARG A 96 17.26 -25.67 -7.57
C ARG A 96 16.87 -26.16 -6.17
N ASP A 97 17.80 -26.71 -5.40
CA ASP A 97 17.50 -27.22 -4.05
C ASP A 97 17.15 -26.05 -3.11
N HIS A 98 17.84 -24.91 -3.26
CA HIS A 98 17.50 -23.69 -2.54
C HIS A 98 16.14 -23.12 -2.96
N ALA A 99 15.84 -23.09 -4.26
CA ALA A 99 14.55 -22.65 -4.76
C ALA A 99 13.41 -23.55 -4.24
N GLU A 100 13.55 -24.87 -4.30
CA GLU A 100 12.55 -25.81 -3.78
C GLU A 100 12.34 -25.63 -2.25
N THR A 101 13.42 -25.39 -1.51
CA THR A 101 13.35 -25.06 -0.07
C THR A 101 12.61 -23.73 0.18
N ALA A 102 12.89 -22.70 -0.62
CA ALA A 102 12.20 -21.42 -0.54
C ALA A 102 10.70 -21.56 -0.88
N ALA A 103 10.35 -22.33 -1.92
CA ALA A 103 8.97 -22.60 -2.31
C ALA A 103 8.21 -23.29 -1.16
N ALA A 104 8.80 -24.33 -0.57
CA ALA A 104 8.21 -25.02 0.57
C ALA A 104 8.08 -24.10 1.80
N TYR A 105 9.04 -23.19 2.02
CA TYR A 105 8.94 -22.21 3.10
C TYR A 105 7.81 -21.20 2.88
N VAL A 106 7.68 -20.63 1.69
CA VAL A 106 6.58 -19.70 1.34
C VAL A 106 5.22 -20.39 1.48
N ALA A 107 5.09 -21.64 1.02
CA ALA A 107 3.86 -22.41 1.17
C ALA A 107 3.45 -22.57 2.65
N ARG A 108 4.41 -22.91 3.54
CA ARG A 108 4.15 -22.95 5.00
C ARG A 108 3.73 -21.60 5.58
N ARG A 109 4.25 -20.49 5.03
CA ARG A 109 3.82 -19.14 5.46
C ARG A 109 2.40 -18.84 5.00
N LEU A 110 2.05 -19.20 3.77
CA LEU A 110 0.68 -19.08 3.24
C LEU A 110 -0.33 -19.90 4.05
N ASP A 111 0.06 -21.08 4.55
CA ASP A 111 -0.78 -21.88 5.47
C ASP A 111 -0.99 -21.22 6.83
N ARG A 112 -0.06 -20.39 7.32
CA ARG A 112 -0.22 -19.69 8.61
C ARG A 112 -1.26 -18.59 8.56
N ILE A 113 -1.45 -17.97 7.39
CA ILE A 113 -2.42 -16.90 7.18
C ILE A 113 -3.76 -17.41 6.63
N ALA A 114 -3.81 -18.68 6.20
CA ALA A 114 -5.03 -19.30 5.70
C ALA A 114 -5.95 -19.72 6.86
N GLU A 115 -7.26 -19.62 6.64
CA GLU A 115 -8.25 -20.21 7.55
C GLU A 115 -8.06 -21.73 7.65
N GLU A 116 -8.49 -22.34 8.76
CA GLU A 116 -8.22 -23.75 9.06
C GLU A 116 -8.63 -24.71 7.93
N TRP A 117 -9.75 -24.44 7.25
CA TRP A 117 -10.27 -25.26 6.14
C TRP A 117 -9.73 -24.85 4.75
N GLU A 118 -8.86 -23.85 4.69
CA GLU A 118 -8.23 -23.39 3.44
C GLU A 118 -6.71 -23.58 3.41
N LYS A 119 -6.16 -24.30 4.40
CA LYS A 119 -4.76 -24.74 4.43
C LYS A 119 -4.50 -25.84 3.39
N GLY A 120 -3.23 -26.17 3.21
CA GLY A 120 -2.76 -27.14 2.22
C GLY A 120 -2.10 -26.46 1.03
N TRP A 121 -1.43 -25.34 1.26
CA TRP A 121 -0.58 -24.73 0.24
C TRP A 121 0.63 -25.62 -0.04
N GLU A 122 0.87 -25.82 -1.33
CA GLU A 122 2.05 -26.49 -1.86
C GLU A 122 2.84 -25.49 -2.72
N GLY A 123 4.16 -25.48 -2.55
CA GLY A 123 5.07 -24.68 -3.34
C GLY A 123 5.95 -25.57 -4.20
N GLU A 124 5.93 -25.36 -5.51
CA GLU A 124 6.76 -26.08 -6.47
C GLU A 124 7.57 -25.10 -7.34
N VAL A 125 8.71 -25.57 -7.84
CA VAL A 125 9.55 -24.84 -8.79
C VAL A 125 9.43 -25.54 -10.15
N ARG A 126 8.96 -24.80 -11.14
CA ARG A 126 8.86 -25.27 -12.52
C ARG A 126 10.25 -25.40 -13.16
N GLU A 127 10.33 -26.13 -14.27
CA GLU A 127 11.57 -26.28 -15.05
C GLU A 127 12.13 -24.95 -15.55
N ASP A 128 11.27 -23.96 -15.79
CA ASP A 128 11.66 -22.61 -16.21
C ASP A 128 12.12 -21.71 -15.04
N GLY A 129 12.11 -22.21 -13.80
CA GLY A 129 12.49 -21.47 -12.59
C GLY A 129 11.36 -20.65 -11.97
N ALA A 130 10.13 -20.71 -12.49
CA ALA A 130 8.99 -20.04 -11.87
C ALA A 130 8.54 -20.76 -10.59
N PHE A 131 8.13 -19.99 -9.58
CA PHE A 131 7.44 -20.53 -8.41
C PHE A 131 5.95 -20.68 -8.69
N VAL A 132 5.39 -21.80 -8.27
CA VAL A 132 3.94 -22.02 -8.27
C VAL A 132 3.50 -22.38 -6.87
N PHE A 133 2.53 -21.63 -6.37
CA PHE A 133 1.89 -21.89 -5.10
C PHE A 133 0.45 -22.31 -5.37
N SER A 134 0.05 -23.48 -4.90
CA SER A 134 -1.32 -23.96 -5.14
C SER A 134 -1.93 -24.63 -3.93
N ARG A 135 -3.26 -24.59 -3.84
CA ARG A 135 -4.05 -25.30 -2.83
C ARG A 135 -5.37 -25.77 -3.44
N THR A 136 -6.06 -26.69 -2.77
CA THR A 136 -7.41 -27.10 -3.16
C THR A 136 -8.40 -26.79 -2.05
N VAL A 137 -9.28 -25.82 -2.27
CA VAL A 137 -10.30 -25.41 -1.31
C VAL A 137 -11.67 -25.83 -1.85
N ARG A 138 -12.41 -26.65 -1.08
CA ARG A 138 -13.76 -27.13 -1.46
C ARG A 138 -13.81 -27.76 -2.86
N GLY A 139 -12.75 -28.46 -3.27
CA GLY A 139 -12.64 -29.14 -4.57
C GLY A 139 -12.22 -28.23 -5.73
N VAL A 140 -11.96 -26.94 -5.49
CA VAL A 140 -11.46 -26.00 -6.50
C VAL A 140 -9.96 -25.80 -6.27
N ARG A 141 -9.16 -26.07 -7.31
CA ARG A 141 -7.72 -25.80 -7.29
C ARG A 141 -7.47 -24.33 -7.56
N GLU A 142 -6.83 -23.67 -6.61
CA GLU A 142 -6.29 -22.32 -6.74
C GLU A 142 -4.78 -22.42 -6.97
N ALA A 143 -4.23 -21.66 -7.91
CA ALA A 143 -2.79 -21.63 -8.17
C ALA A 143 -2.33 -20.22 -8.56
N HIS A 144 -1.24 -19.77 -7.94
CA HIS A 144 -0.58 -18.50 -8.23
C HIS A 144 0.84 -18.74 -8.70
N VAL A 145 1.26 -18.00 -9.72
CA VAL A 145 2.57 -18.16 -10.34
C VAL A 145 3.39 -16.89 -10.14
N LEU A 146 4.59 -17.03 -9.59
CA LEU A 146 5.62 -16.00 -9.63
C LEU A 146 6.60 -16.40 -10.73
N ASP A 147 6.42 -15.82 -11.92
CA ASP A 147 7.22 -16.17 -13.08
C ASP A 147 8.60 -15.50 -13.07
N THR A 148 9.49 -15.96 -13.94
CA THR A 148 10.85 -15.42 -14.05
C THR A 148 10.90 -13.96 -14.47
N ASN A 149 9.87 -13.45 -15.16
CA ASN A 149 9.76 -12.03 -15.48
C ASN A 149 9.54 -11.19 -14.21
N LEU A 150 8.69 -11.65 -13.29
CA LEU A 150 8.55 -11.02 -11.99
C LEU A 150 9.86 -11.09 -11.22
N ILE A 151 10.42 -12.29 -11.03
CA ILE A 151 11.62 -12.50 -10.19
C ILE A 151 12.82 -11.70 -10.73
N GLY A 152 12.97 -11.61 -12.06
CA GLY A 152 14.03 -10.82 -12.71
C GLY A 152 13.75 -9.31 -12.83
N SER A 153 12.57 -8.85 -12.42
CA SER A 153 12.17 -7.44 -12.59
C SER A 153 12.97 -6.49 -11.69
N VAL A 154 12.90 -5.20 -12.01
CA VAL A 154 13.44 -4.14 -11.12
C VAL A 154 12.60 -4.04 -9.85
N ASP A 155 11.28 -4.23 -9.94
CA ASP A 155 10.38 -4.15 -8.80
C ASP A 155 10.62 -5.27 -7.80
N ALA A 156 10.85 -6.51 -8.26
CA ALA A 156 11.21 -7.63 -7.38
C ALA A 156 12.52 -7.38 -6.63
N ARG A 157 13.53 -6.80 -7.30
CA ARG A 157 14.79 -6.41 -6.65
C ARG A 157 14.57 -5.34 -5.58
N ARG A 158 13.76 -4.31 -5.87
CA ARG A 158 13.40 -3.27 -4.88
C ARG A 158 12.65 -3.85 -3.68
N ILE A 159 11.77 -4.83 -3.90
CA ILE A 159 11.08 -5.51 -2.81
C ILE A 159 12.07 -6.36 -2.00
N ASP A 160 12.99 -7.07 -2.66
CA ASP A 160 14.01 -7.91 -1.99
C ASP A 160 15.03 -7.12 -1.17
N GLU A 161 15.30 -5.85 -1.51
CA GLU A 161 16.11 -4.94 -0.69
C GLU A 161 15.55 -4.81 0.74
N HIS A 162 14.25 -5.01 0.93
CA HIS A 162 13.59 -4.99 2.23
C HIS A 162 13.52 -6.36 2.92
N ALA A 163 13.94 -7.46 2.26
CA ALA A 163 13.76 -8.82 2.77
C ALA A 163 14.38 -9.04 4.16
N ALA A 164 15.56 -8.46 4.44
CA ALA A 164 16.21 -8.61 5.75
C ALA A 164 15.37 -8.02 6.89
N GLY A 165 14.87 -6.78 6.71
CA GLY A 165 14.00 -6.15 7.71
C GLY A 165 12.63 -6.82 7.79
N LEU A 166 12.12 -7.34 6.67
CA LEU A 166 10.90 -8.15 6.67
C LEU A 166 11.07 -9.46 7.44
N GLN A 167 12.22 -10.13 7.33
CA GLN A 167 12.51 -11.35 8.09
C GLN A 167 12.66 -11.06 9.58
N GLU A 168 13.40 -10.01 9.93
CA GLU A 168 13.58 -9.57 11.32
C GLU A 168 12.23 -9.39 12.05
N ILE A 169 11.23 -8.83 11.36
CA ILE A 169 9.94 -8.51 11.97
C ILE A 169 8.91 -9.64 11.79
N TYR A 170 8.89 -10.30 10.63
CA TYR A 170 7.79 -11.18 10.20
C TYR A 170 8.23 -12.63 9.90
N GLU A 171 9.46 -13.06 10.17
CA GLU A 171 9.86 -14.48 10.01
C GLU A 171 8.88 -15.40 10.78
N LYS A 172 8.48 -14.96 11.96
CA LYS A 172 7.38 -15.50 12.75
C LYS A 172 6.34 -14.40 12.97
N PRO A 173 5.09 -14.75 13.30
CA PRO A 173 4.05 -13.76 13.56
C PRO A 173 4.47 -12.82 14.68
N ALA A 174 4.31 -11.52 14.45
CA ALA A 174 4.41 -10.50 15.48
C ALA A 174 3.01 -10.24 16.07
N VAL A 175 2.95 -9.67 17.27
CA VAL A 175 1.67 -9.34 17.92
C VAL A 175 1.57 -7.83 18.10
N LEU A 176 0.59 -7.22 17.45
CA LEU A 176 0.24 -5.83 17.66
C LEU A 176 -0.71 -5.73 18.86
N HIS A 177 -0.23 -5.17 19.96
CA HIS A 177 -1.06 -4.81 21.09
C HIS A 177 -1.49 -3.35 20.96
N ARG A 178 -2.79 -3.10 21.10
CA ARG A 178 -3.33 -1.75 21.18
C ARG A 178 -4.49 -1.73 22.16
N LYS A 179 -4.31 -0.98 23.25
CA LYS A 179 -5.28 -0.95 24.37
C LYS A 179 -5.58 -2.38 24.83
N ASP A 180 -6.83 -2.84 24.70
CA ASP A 180 -7.28 -4.17 25.12
C ASP A 180 -7.40 -5.17 23.96
N THR A 181 -6.86 -4.84 22.78
CA THR A 181 -6.92 -5.70 21.58
C THR A 181 -5.52 -6.17 21.20
N GLU A 182 -5.41 -7.47 20.93
CA GLU A 182 -4.21 -8.11 20.42
C GLU A 182 -4.52 -8.66 19.02
N THR A 183 -3.64 -8.38 18.06
CA THR A 183 -3.78 -8.84 16.68
C THR A 183 -2.48 -9.48 16.23
N GLU A 184 -2.53 -10.71 15.76
CA GLU A 184 -1.39 -11.34 15.10
C GLU A 184 -1.16 -10.71 13.72
N VAL A 185 0.11 -10.49 13.40
CA VAL A 185 0.56 -9.82 12.18
C VAL A 185 1.54 -10.73 11.47
N PHE A 186 1.21 -11.15 10.24
CA PHE A 186 2.00 -12.10 9.47
C PHE A 186 2.79 -11.45 8.32
N GLY A 187 2.61 -10.15 8.12
CA GLY A 187 3.32 -9.36 7.13
C GLY A 187 2.99 -7.85 7.20
N PRO A 188 3.62 -7.05 6.33
CA PRO A 188 3.36 -5.62 6.20
C PRO A 188 1.88 -5.26 6.01
N SER A 189 1.16 -5.97 5.14
CA SER A 189 -0.24 -5.64 4.84
C SER A 189 -1.14 -5.80 6.06
N ASP A 190 -1.00 -6.89 6.81
CA ASP A 190 -1.76 -7.13 8.05
C ASP A 190 -1.51 -6.04 9.09
N LEU A 191 -0.24 -5.62 9.25
CA LEU A 191 0.12 -4.55 10.17
C LEU A 191 -0.60 -3.26 9.80
N LEU A 192 -0.54 -2.89 8.53
CA LEU A 192 -1.12 -1.65 8.02
C LEU A 192 -2.64 -1.68 8.10
N ASP A 193 -3.27 -2.81 7.79
CA ASP A 193 -4.71 -2.97 7.90
C ASP A 193 -5.17 -2.83 9.36
N ALA A 194 -4.44 -3.43 10.30
CA ALA A 194 -4.70 -3.29 11.73
C ALA A 194 -4.53 -1.84 12.20
N VAL A 195 -3.45 -1.17 11.80
CA VAL A 195 -3.14 0.24 12.15
C VAL A 195 -4.17 1.20 11.54
N PHE A 196 -4.53 1.04 10.27
CA PHE A 196 -5.52 1.89 9.62
C PHE A 196 -6.94 1.66 10.14
N SER A 197 -7.33 0.41 10.37
CA SER A 197 -8.60 0.10 11.02
C SER A 197 -8.66 0.74 12.41
N ALA A 198 -7.57 0.66 13.16
CA ALA A 198 -7.40 1.31 14.45
C ALA A 198 -7.50 2.85 14.39
N GLY A 199 -6.89 3.48 13.38
CA GLY A 199 -6.94 4.92 13.15
C GLY A 199 -8.30 5.43 12.66
N ARG A 200 -9.03 4.62 11.89
CA ARG A 200 -10.39 4.93 11.42
C ARG A 200 -11.45 4.82 12.53
N LYS A 201 -11.18 4.11 13.62
CA LYS A 201 -12.14 4.00 14.73
C LYS A 201 -12.38 5.37 15.38
N GLY A 202 -13.65 5.77 15.46
CA GLY A 202 -14.08 6.98 16.15
C GLY A 202 -13.80 8.29 15.40
N ILE A 203 -13.50 8.23 14.11
CA ILE A 203 -13.38 9.42 13.25
C ILE A 203 -14.55 9.52 12.28
N SER A 204 -14.97 10.74 11.99
CA SER A 204 -15.83 11.08 10.86
C SER A 204 -14.97 11.75 9.80
N VAL A 205 -15.04 11.27 8.56
CA VAL A 205 -14.28 11.80 7.42
C VAL A 205 -15.26 12.39 6.42
N GLN A 206 -15.03 13.64 6.03
CA GLN A 206 -15.72 14.30 4.93
C GLN A 206 -14.69 14.59 3.84
N ARG A 207 -14.93 14.09 2.63
CA ARG A 207 -14.09 14.38 1.46
C ARG A 207 -14.75 15.49 0.64
N TYR A 208 -14.01 16.55 0.35
CA TYR A 208 -14.49 17.65 -0.48
C TYR A 208 -14.27 17.32 -1.96
N LYS A 209 -15.34 17.32 -2.76
CA LYS A 209 -15.25 17.16 -4.23
C LYS A 209 -15.24 18.51 -4.94
N GLY A 210 -15.76 19.56 -4.30
CA GLY A 210 -15.69 20.93 -4.79
C GLY A 210 -15.76 21.98 -3.69
N LEU A 211 -15.33 23.20 -4.01
CA LEU A 211 -15.29 24.33 -3.08
C LEU A 211 -16.66 24.71 -2.50
N GLY A 212 -17.74 24.46 -3.25
CA GLY A 212 -19.11 24.76 -2.83
C GLY A 212 -19.64 23.88 -1.70
N GLU A 213 -18.92 22.82 -1.32
CA GLU A 213 -19.24 21.98 -0.17
C GLU A 213 -18.77 22.58 1.16
N MET A 214 -17.94 23.63 1.09
CA MET A 214 -17.42 24.35 2.26
C MET A 214 -18.29 25.57 2.54
N ASN A 215 -18.53 25.86 3.82
CA ASN A 215 -19.15 27.12 4.21
C ASN A 215 -18.14 28.28 4.11
N ALA A 216 -18.61 29.53 4.22
CA ALA A 216 -17.78 30.72 4.04
C ALA A 216 -16.61 30.80 5.05
N GLU A 217 -16.83 30.40 6.29
CA GLU A 217 -15.80 30.41 7.35
C GLU A 217 -14.72 29.37 7.06
N GLN A 218 -15.13 28.14 6.71
CA GLN A 218 -14.22 27.06 6.34
C GLN A 218 -13.35 27.45 5.14
N LEU A 219 -13.96 28.01 4.09
CA LEU A 219 -13.23 28.43 2.90
C LEU A 219 -12.20 29.53 3.24
N TRP A 220 -12.55 30.45 4.13
CA TRP A 220 -11.64 31.48 4.59
C TRP A 220 -10.46 30.87 5.35
N GLU A 221 -10.73 30.07 6.38
CA GLU A 221 -9.73 29.48 7.26
C GLU A 221 -8.77 28.54 6.51
N THR A 222 -9.27 27.76 5.54
CA THR A 222 -8.43 26.75 4.88
C THR A 222 -7.73 27.26 3.63
N THR A 223 -8.33 28.20 2.91
CA THR A 223 -7.94 28.50 1.53
C THR A 223 -7.54 29.96 1.31
N LEU A 224 -8.05 30.90 2.11
CA LEU A 224 -7.84 32.35 1.90
C LEU A 224 -6.96 33.01 2.96
N ASP A 225 -6.97 32.52 4.20
CA ASP A 225 -6.18 33.07 5.31
C ASP A 225 -4.68 33.08 4.95
N PRO A 226 -4.02 34.26 4.88
CA PRO A 226 -2.59 34.35 4.58
C PRO A 226 -1.66 33.54 5.49
N ASN A 227 -2.08 33.22 6.71
CA ASN A 227 -1.28 32.46 7.66
C ASN A 227 -1.44 30.94 7.52
N ALA A 228 -2.53 30.46 6.91
CA ALA A 228 -2.86 29.03 6.81
C ALA A 228 -2.91 28.51 5.36
N ARG A 229 -3.13 29.39 4.38
CA ARG A 229 -3.32 28.99 2.98
C ARG A 229 -2.07 28.36 2.38
N THR A 230 -2.29 27.33 1.58
CA THR A 230 -1.27 26.73 0.72
C THR A 230 -1.50 27.17 -0.72
N LEU A 231 -0.47 27.72 -1.36
CA LEU A 231 -0.50 28.18 -2.76
C LEU A 231 0.55 27.43 -3.58
N LEU A 232 0.15 26.93 -4.74
CA LEU A 232 1.04 26.38 -5.75
C LEU A 232 1.47 27.50 -6.71
N GLN A 233 2.78 27.72 -6.86
CA GLN A 233 3.32 28.69 -7.81
C GLN A 233 3.45 28.06 -9.19
N VAL A 234 2.76 28.62 -10.18
CA VAL A 234 2.82 28.14 -11.57
C VAL A 234 4.08 28.67 -12.25
N LYS A 235 4.85 27.76 -12.86
CA LYS A 235 6.06 28.07 -13.65
C LYS A 235 5.73 28.13 -15.14
N VAL A 236 6.57 28.81 -15.94
CA VAL A 236 6.33 29.02 -17.38
C VAL A 236 6.14 27.70 -18.13
N ASN A 237 6.97 26.69 -17.84
CA ASN A 237 6.87 25.38 -18.51
C ASN A 237 5.50 24.68 -18.29
N GLU A 238 4.85 24.92 -17.15
CA GLU A 238 3.54 24.31 -16.82
C GLU A 238 2.40 24.94 -17.63
N ILE A 239 2.60 26.16 -18.17
CA ILE A 239 1.62 26.84 -19.04
C ILE A 239 1.56 26.15 -20.41
N ASP A 240 2.73 25.82 -20.97
CA ASP A 240 2.83 25.13 -22.27
C ASP A 240 2.20 23.73 -22.20
N GLU A 241 2.40 23.02 -21.08
CA GLU A 241 1.75 21.73 -20.80
C GLU A 241 0.23 21.85 -20.71
N ALA A 242 -0.27 22.87 -20.00
CA ALA A 242 -1.71 23.12 -19.88
C ALA A 242 -2.36 23.43 -21.23
N GLU A 243 -1.71 24.23 -22.09
CA GLU A 243 -2.19 24.52 -23.45
C GLU A 243 -2.19 23.25 -24.32
N SER A 244 -1.16 22.42 -24.21
CA SER A 244 -1.09 21.13 -24.92
C SER A 244 -2.23 20.19 -24.51
N ILE A 245 -2.51 20.06 -23.21
CA ILE A 245 -3.61 19.25 -22.68
C ILE A 245 -4.95 19.81 -23.18
N PHE A 246 -5.15 21.13 -23.14
CA PHE A 246 -6.37 21.76 -23.64
C PHE A 246 -6.58 21.48 -25.13
N SER A 247 -5.54 21.61 -25.96
CA SER A 247 -5.60 21.32 -27.39
C SER A 247 -5.93 19.84 -27.67
N ARG A 248 -5.34 18.91 -26.91
CA ARG A 248 -5.63 17.47 -27.05
C ARG A 248 -7.05 17.10 -26.64
N LEU A 249 -7.55 17.66 -25.53
CA LEU A 249 -8.87 17.32 -24.98
C LEU A 249 -10.02 18.06 -25.68
N MET A 250 -9.81 19.31 -26.07
CA MET A 250 -10.84 20.18 -26.64
C MET A 250 -10.69 20.41 -28.16
N GLY A 251 -9.61 19.91 -28.77
CA GLY A 251 -9.40 20.00 -30.22
C GLY A 251 -10.31 19.06 -31.02
N ASP A 252 -10.46 19.34 -32.30
CA ASP A 252 -11.39 18.63 -33.19
C ASP A 252 -10.95 17.19 -33.56
N VAL A 253 -9.69 16.85 -33.26
CA VAL A 253 -9.11 15.55 -33.63
C VAL A 253 -9.43 14.51 -32.54
N VAL A 254 -10.20 13.49 -32.92
CA VAL A 254 -10.72 12.48 -31.98
C VAL A 254 -9.63 11.50 -31.51
N GLU A 255 -8.67 11.16 -32.37
CA GLU A 255 -7.64 10.13 -32.08
C GLU A 255 -6.76 10.49 -30.87
N PRO A 256 -6.13 11.68 -30.79
CA PRO A 256 -5.29 12.07 -29.66
C PRO A 256 -6.08 12.16 -28.34
N ARG A 257 -7.36 12.55 -28.42
CA ARG A 257 -8.25 12.57 -27.25
C ARG A 257 -8.52 11.16 -26.73
N ARG A 258 -8.75 10.21 -27.63
CA ARG A 258 -9.04 8.81 -27.27
C ARG A 258 -7.84 8.14 -26.63
N GLU A 259 -6.66 8.28 -27.22
CA GLU A 259 -5.40 7.76 -26.66
C GLU A 259 -5.15 8.33 -25.26
N PHE A 260 -5.28 9.66 -25.11
CA PHE A 260 -5.10 10.30 -23.81
C PHE A 260 -6.05 9.75 -22.73
N ILE A 261 -7.33 9.54 -23.05
CA ILE A 261 -8.29 8.96 -22.11
C ILE A 261 -7.91 7.51 -21.76
N GLN A 262 -7.49 6.70 -22.74
CA GLN A 262 -7.13 5.30 -22.51
C GLN A 262 -5.87 5.17 -21.65
N ASP A 263 -4.83 5.96 -21.93
CA ASP A 263 -3.58 5.93 -21.18
C ASP A 263 -3.76 6.39 -19.72
N ASN A 264 -4.66 7.36 -19.49
CA ASN A 264 -4.90 7.91 -18.15
C ASN A 264 -6.05 7.23 -17.40
N ALA A 265 -6.85 6.39 -18.05
CA ALA A 265 -7.97 5.69 -17.40
C ALA A 265 -7.52 4.75 -16.27
N LEU A 266 -6.31 4.17 -16.38
CA LEU A 266 -5.74 3.30 -15.36
C LEU A 266 -5.24 4.06 -14.13
N SER A 267 -4.96 5.37 -14.27
CA SER A 267 -4.53 6.25 -13.18
C SER A 267 -5.70 6.70 -12.29
N VAL A 268 -6.94 6.51 -12.75
CA VAL A 268 -8.16 6.88 -12.05
C VAL A 268 -8.69 5.66 -11.28
N ALA A 269 -8.14 5.42 -10.08
CA ALA A 269 -8.61 4.35 -9.21
C ALA A 269 -9.81 4.75 -8.32
N ASN A 270 -10.05 6.05 -8.12
CA ASN A 270 -10.95 6.56 -7.07
C ASN A 270 -11.95 7.62 -7.57
N LEU A 271 -12.67 7.35 -8.67
CA LEU A 271 -13.73 8.26 -9.14
C LEU A 271 -15.12 7.98 -8.55
N ASP A 272 -15.37 6.82 -7.92
CA ASP A 272 -16.68 6.50 -7.32
C ASP A 272 -16.58 5.60 -6.08
N VAL A 273 -16.87 6.18 -4.90
CA VAL A 273 -17.54 5.56 -3.74
C VAL A 273 -18.41 6.63 -3.07
#